data_AF-A0A1R4A7F7-F1
#
_entry.id   AF-A0A1R4A7F7-F1
#
_cell.length_a   1.000
_cell.length_b   1.000
_cell.length_c   1.000
_cell.angle_alpha   90.00
_cell.angle_beta   90.00
_cell.angle_gamma   90.00
#
_symmetry.space_group_name_H-M   'P 1'
#
loop_
_entity.id
_entity.type
_entity.pdbx_description
1 polymer ?
#
loop_
_entity_poly.entity_id
_entity_poly.type
_entity_poly.pdbx_seq_one_letter_code
_entity_poly.pdbx_strand_id
1 'polypeptide(L)'
;MVKGNQIPFSNFSKPLKVEKENGFLKFQTDLSIFNGKKLFQNIFIYWIIEESIISDRKGIIRFYITGDGIKAKPLYRKSVFESFGNIGWSLRLPDIIKNFVVLCNFSDGLNSNLNEAYYSLNNSLKRKDRKLCFFKLMEAVKIYGFPEKDHDIFYEYVDNDRYKNKFGYEPHTQSESDNLQLETEMFNLLEMNPTEDPELIKSSYRKMVRKYHPDLSENADNSEYTKKIKEINAAYEYLQKRFN
;
A
#
# COMPACT_ATOMS: atom_id res chain seq x y z
N MET A 1 6.98 -16.00 18.07
CA MET A 1 7.25 -14.80 17.26
C MET A 1 7.02 -15.18 15.81
N VAL A 2 5.97 -14.66 15.17
CA VAL A 2 5.83 -14.82 13.72
C VAL A 2 6.82 -13.83 13.11
N LYS A 3 7.92 -14.33 12.55
CA LYS A 3 8.86 -13.53 11.75
C LYS A 3 8.12 -13.12 10.47
N GLY A 4 7.51 -11.94 10.45
CA GLY A 4 6.90 -11.41 9.24
C GLY A 4 7.94 -10.68 8.43
N ASN A 5 8.46 -11.33 7.39
CA ASN A 5 8.77 -10.63 6.13
C ASN A 5 7.42 -10.40 5.44
N GLN A 6 7.21 -9.26 4.79
CA GLN A 6 6.03 -8.99 3.95
C GLN A 6 5.57 -10.23 3.16
N ILE A 7 4.28 -10.57 3.21
CA ILE A 7 3.72 -11.67 2.41
C ILE A 7 3.35 -11.09 1.04
N PRO A 8 4.03 -11.49 -0.06
CA PRO A 8 3.70 -11.00 -1.39
C PRO A 8 2.26 -11.36 -1.75
N PHE A 9 1.55 -10.46 -2.44
CA PHE A 9 0.17 -10.74 -2.83
C PHE A 9 0.04 -11.96 -3.76
N SER A 10 1.08 -12.29 -4.53
CA SER A 10 1.14 -13.51 -5.35
C SER A 10 0.87 -14.80 -4.56
N ASN A 11 1.05 -14.77 -3.25
CA ASN A 11 0.85 -15.92 -2.38
C ASN A 11 -0.60 -16.06 -1.90
N PHE A 12 -1.49 -15.11 -2.23
CA PHE A 12 -2.91 -15.15 -1.90
C PHE A 12 -3.70 -15.82 -3.02
N SER A 13 -4.72 -16.58 -2.63
CA SER A 13 -5.70 -17.14 -3.55
C SER A 13 -6.50 -16.03 -4.28
N LYS A 14 -7.19 -16.41 -5.36
CA LYS A 14 -8.12 -15.51 -6.04
C LYS A 14 -9.15 -15.00 -5.01
N PRO A 15 -9.37 -13.67 -4.91
CA PRO A 15 -10.26 -13.13 -3.90
C PRO A 15 -11.67 -13.73 -3.95
N LEU A 16 -12.12 -14.23 -2.80
CA LEU A 16 -13.45 -14.81 -2.62
C LEU A 16 -14.44 -13.73 -2.18
N LYS A 17 -15.70 -13.85 -2.60
CA LYS A 17 -16.73 -12.92 -2.15
C LYS A 17 -17.11 -13.26 -0.71
N VAL A 18 -17.17 -12.26 0.16
CA VAL A 18 -17.59 -12.47 1.55
C VAL A 18 -19.12 -12.52 1.67
N GLU A 19 -19.60 -13.44 2.51
CA GLU A 19 -21.02 -13.55 2.85
C GLU A 19 -21.38 -12.59 3.99
N LYS A 20 -22.62 -12.09 4.01
CA LYS A 20 -23.11 -11.16 5.04
C LYS A 20 -24.36 -11.74 5.70
N GLU A 21 -24.33 -11.83 7.03
CA GLU A 21 -25.44 -12.36 7.83
C GLU A 21 -25.55 -11.57 9.14
N ASN A 22 -26.71 -10.98 9.43
CA ASN A 22 -26.99 -10.25 10.67
C ASN A 22 -25.93 -9.18 11.03
N GLY A 23 -25.41 -8.46 10.03
CA GLY A 23 -24.37 -7.43 10.23
C GLY A 23 -22.95 -7.98 10.40
N PHE A 24 -22.76 -9.30 10.32
CA PHE A 24 -21.45 -9.94 10.33
C PHE A 24 -21.03 -10.37 8.93
N LEU A 25 -19.74 -10.21 8.65
CA LEU A 25 -19.07 -10.82 7.52
C LEU A 25 -18.71 -12.26 7.89
N LYS A 26 -19.11 -13.23 7.07
CA LYS A 26 -18.83 -14.66 7.27
C LYS A 26 -17.77 -15.12 6.27
N PHE A 27 -16.79 -15.82 6.79
CA PHE A 27 -15.66 -16.35 6.04
C PHE A 27 -15.59 -17.85 6.27
N GLN A 28 -15.38 -18.61 5.19
CA GLN A 28 -15.24 -20.06 5.23
C GLN A 28 -13.82 -20.41 4.78
N THR A 29 -13.02 -20.91 5.70
CA THR A 29 -11.61 -21.26 5.44
C THR A 29 -11.38 -22.72 5.79
N ASP A 30 -10.79 -23.50 4.87
CA ASP A 30 -10.30 -24.84 5.17
C ASP A 30 -8.93 -24.76 5.85
N LEU A 31 -8.89 -25.08 7.14
CA LEU A 31 -7.72 -25.07 8.01
C LEU A 31 -7.24 -26.49 8.35
N SER A 32 -7.67 -27.50 7.59
CA SER A 32 -7.26 -28.91 7.79
C SER A 32 -5.73 -29.10 7.83
N ILE A 33 -4.96 -28.28 7.10
CA ILE A 33 -3.49 -28.31 7.09
C ILE A 33 -2.84 -27.99 8.46
N PHE A 34 -3.61 -27.38 9.37
CA PHE A 34 -3.20 -26.99 10.72
C PHE A 34 -3.70 -27.96 11.81
N ASN A 35 -4.27 -29.11 11.44
CA ASN A 35 -4.79 -30.07 12.41
C ASN A 35 -3.71 -30.48 13.44
N GLY A 36 -4.07 -30.44 14.72
CA GLY A 36 -3.15 -30.71 15.84
C GLY A 36 -2.04 -29.67 16.07
N LYS A 37 -1.98 -28.58 15.28
CA LYS A 37 -0.97 -27.52 15.39
C LYS A 37 -1.53 -26.29 16.10
N LYS A 38 -0.62 -25.46 16.59
CA LYS A 38 -0.94 -24.10 17.06
C LYS A 38 -1.29 -23.24 15.85
N LEU A 39 -2.28 -22.35 15.98
CA LEU A 39 -2.72 -21.50 14.88
C LEU A 39 -2.69 -20.02 15.28
N PHE A 40 -2.08 -19.22 14.42
CA PHE A 40 -2.13 -17.76 14.45
C PHE A 40 -2.92 -17.25 13.26
N GLN A 41 -3.77 -16.25 13.49
CA GLN A 41 -4.50 -15.55 12.44
C GLN A 41 -4.09 -14.09 12.43
N ASN A 42 -3.63 -13.60 11.27
CA ASN A 42 -3.34 -12.20 11.01
C ASN A 42 -4.28 -11.70 9.91
N ILE A 43 -4.93 -10.56 10.12
CA ILE A 43 -5.88 -9.98 9.17
C ILE A 43 -5.42 -8.57 8.83
N PHE A 44 -5.40 -8.26 7.54
CA PHE A 44 -5.20 -6.90 7.04
C PHE A 44 -6.35 -6.54 6.11
N ILE A 45 -6.81 -5.30 6.15
CA ILE A 45 -7.98 -4.86 5.40
C ILE A 45 -7.62 -3.61 4.62
N TYR A 46 -7.90 -3.63 3.32
CA TYR A 46 -7.95 -2.45 2.48
C TYR A 46 -9.42 -2.07 2.27
N TRP A 47 -9.77 -0.79 2.41
CA TRP A 47 -11.14 -0.34 2.20
C TRP A 47 -11.22 1.04 1.57
N ILE A 48 -12.39 1.35 1.01
CA ILE A 48 -12.77 2.68 0.57
C ILE A 48 -13.92 3.12 1.47
N ILE A 49 -13.72 4.21 2.20
CA ILE A 49 -14.79 4.87 2.97
C ILE A 49 -15.75 5.50 1.97
N GLU A 50 -17.06 5.29 2.10
CA GLU A 50 -18.02 5.83 1.12
C GLU A 50 -17.99 7.36 1.01
N GLU A 51 -17.76 8.06 2.12
CA GLU A 51 -17.59 9.52 2.16
C GLU A 51 -16.36 10.00 1.39
N SER A 52 -15.37 9.13 1.19
CA SER A 52 -14.19 9.41 0.38
C SER A 52 -14.50 9.40 -1.13
N ILE A 53 -15.64 8.81 -1.52
CA ILE A 53 -16.05 8.64 -2.93
C ILE A 53 -16.75 9.91 -3.42
N ILE A 54 -16.03 10.70 -4.20
CA ILE A 54 -16.58 11.83 -4.95
C ILE A 54 -17.15 11.28 -6.26
N SER A 55 -18.45 11.47 -6.48
CA SER A 55 -19.16 10.99 -7.68
C SER A 55 -20.15 12.00 -8.23
N ASP A 56 -20.59 11.79 -9.47
CA ASP A 56 -21.65 12.54 -10.14
C ASP A 56 -22.63 11.60 -10.87
N ARG A 57 -23.53 12.16 -11.70
CA ARG A 57 -24.46 11.37 -12.52
C ARG A 57 -23.74 10.43 -13.50
N LYS A 58 -22.51 10.76 -13.92
CA LYS A 58 -21.70 9.97 -14.84
C LYS A 58 -20.93 8.88 -14.10
N GLY A 59 -20.63 9.00 -12.81
CA GLY A 59 -20.12 7.94 -11.93
C GLY A 59 -19.06 8.46 -10.96
N ILE A 60 -18.11 7.61 -10.55
CA ILE A 60 -17.04 8.03 -9.63
C ILE A 60 -16.05 8.98 -10.34
N ILE A 61 -15.61 10.03 -9.63
CA ILE A 61 -14.64 11.03 -10.07
C ILE A 61 -13.32 10.85 -9.30
N ARG A 62 -13.39 10.74 -7.97
CA ARG A 62 -12.22 10.59 -7.10
C ARG A 62 -12.58 9.76 -5.89
N PHE A 63 -11.66 8.94 -5.40
CA PHE A 63 -11.81 8.24 -4.13
C PHE A 63 -10.47 7.89 -3.51
N TYR A 64 -10.51 7.49 -2.24
CA TYR A 64 -9.33 7.08 -1.51
C TYR A 64 -9.44 5.66 -0.98
N ILE A 65 -8.34 4.90 -1.07
CA ILE A 65 -8.21 3.58 -0.46
C ILE A 65 -7.40 3.74 0.81
N THR A 66 -7.93 3.29 1.94
CA THR A 66 -7.24 3.17 3.22
C THR A 66 -6.91 1.69 3.50
N GLY A 67 -5.93 1.38 4.34
CA GLY A 67 -5.75 0.02 4.86
C GLY A 67 -5.19 -0.01 6.27
N ASP A 68 -5.53 -1.05 7.05
CA ASP A 68 -5.14 -1.23 8.44
C ASP A 68 -5.19 -2.71 8.88
N GLY A 69 -4.41 -3.03 9.90
CA GLY A 69 -4.25 -4.37 10.47
C GLY A 69 -5.17 -4.63 11.65
N ILE A 70 -5.77 -5.81 11.70
CA ILE A 70 -6.41 -6.31 12.92
C ILE A 70 -5.40 -7.23 13.61
N LYS A 71 -4.94 -6.81 14.80
CA LYS A 71 -3.90 -7.50 15.57
C LYS A 71 -4.16 -9.00 15.71
N ALA A 72 -3.07 -9.76 15.60
CA ALA A 72 -3.04 -11.21 15.65
C ALA A 72 -3.84 -11.78 16.83
N LYS A 73 -4.82 -12.65 16.54
CA LYS A 73 -5.53 -13.40 17.58
C LYS A 73 -5.01 -14.84 17.60
N PRO A 74 -4.49 -15.34 18.73
CA PRO A 74 -4.13 -16.75 18.85
C PRO A 74 -5.41 -17.60 18.88
N LEU A 75 -5.55 -18.52 17.94
CA LEU A 75 -6.67 -19.46 17.84
C LEU A 75 -6.23 -20.81 18.44
N TYR A 76 -6.37 -20.99 19.76
CA TYR A 76 -6.09 -22.28 20.40
C TYR A 76 -7.38 -23.03 20.68
N ARG A 77 -7.72 -24.04 19.88
CA ARG A 77 -8.71 -25.06 20.24
C ARG A 77 -8.38 -26.41 19.62
N LYS A 78 -7.53 -27.17 20.33
CA LYS A 78 -7.08 -28.53 19.95
C LYS A 78 -8.23 -29.45 19.50
N SER A 79 -9.42 -29.34 20.11
CA SER A 79 -10.59 -30.18 19.82
C SER A 79 -11.51 -29.71 18.69
N VAL A 80 -11.37 -28.48 18.17
CA VAL A 80 -12.29 -27.94 17.15
C VAL A 80 -11.80 -28.21 15.72
N PHE A 81 -10.47 -28.27 15.52
CA PHE A 81 -9.90 -28.51 14.18
C PHE A 81 -9.97 -29.99 13.77
N GLU A 82 -9.99 -30.92 14.72
CA GLU A 82 -9.99 -32.36 14.46
C GLU A 82 -11.29 -32.88 13.80
N SER A 83 -12.40 -32.13 13.91
CA SER A 83 -13.73 -32.59 13.48
C SER A 83 -14.27 -31.94 12.20
N PHE A 84 -13.78 -30.76 11.79
CA PHE A 84 -14.46 -30.00 10.72
C PHE A 84 -13.60 -29.52 9.56
N GLY A 85 -12.29 -29.26 9.72
CA GLY A 85 -11.42 -28.73 8.64
C GLY A 85 -11.80 -27.31 8.20
N ASN A 86 -13.04 -27.11 7.76
CA ASN A 86 -13.68 -25.84 7.50
C ASN A 86 -14.08 -25.13 8.79
N ILE A 87 -13.57 -23.92 8.96
CA ILE A 87 -13.98 -23.03 10.05
C ILE A 87 -14.64 -21.80 9.46
N GLY A 88 -15.88 -21.60 9.92
CA GLY A 88 -16.57 -20.33 9.81
C GLY A 88 -16.01 -19.36 10.84
N TRP A 89 -15.40 -18.27 10.39
CA TRP A 89 -15.07 -17.13 11.25
C TRP A 89 -15.84 -15.89 10.80
N SER A 90 -15.95 -14.91 11.69
CA SER A 90 -16.70 -13.70 11.39
C SER A 90 -16.01 -12.44 11.87
N LEU A 91 -16.19 -11.38 11.10
CA LEU A 91 -15.74 -10.04 11.42
C LEU A 91 -16.91 -9.07 11.29
N ARG A 92 -16.96 -8.08 12.18
CA ARG A 92 -17.84 -6.92 12.03
C ARG A 92 -17.00 -5.73 11.62
N LEU A 93 -17.37 -5.10 10.52
CA LEU A 93 -16.82 -3.81 10.09
C LEU A 93 -17.86 -2.72 10.29
N PRO A 94 -17.44 -1.45 10.48
CA PRO A 94 -18.36 -0.31 10.43
C PRO A 94 -19.20 -0.32 9.14
N ASP A 95 -20.49 0.04 9.24
CA ASP A 95 -21.42 -0.02 8.10
C ASP A 95 -21.04 0.94 6.95
N ILE A 96 -20.24 1.96 7.25
CA ILE A 96 -19.67 2.89 6.27
C ILE A 96 -18.63 2.21 5.34
N ILE A 97 -18.07 1.07 5.74
CA ILE A 97 -17.10 0.31 4.96
C ILE A 97 -17.83 -0.75 4.13
N LYS A 98 -18.17 -0.39 2.89
CA LYS A 98 -18.89 -1.29 1.96
C LYS A 98 -18.04 -1.83 0.81
N ASN A 99 -16.92 -1.17 0.52
CA ASN A 99 -15.97 -1.57 -0.53
C ASN A 99 -14.64 -1.91 0.14
N PHE A 100 -14.23 -3.18 0.12
CA PHE A 100 -13.02 -3.62 0.79
C PHE A 100 -12.45 -4.92 0.24
N VAL A 101 -11.17 -5.15 0.52
CA VAL A 101 -10.47 -6.42 0.39
C VAL A 101 -9.86 -6.77 1.75
N VAL A 102 -10.11 -7.99 2.23
CA VAL A 102 -9.52 -8.55 3.45
C VAL A 102 -8.46 -9.57 3.03
N LEU A 103 -7.24 -9.39 3.52
CA LEU A 103 -6.15 -10.35 3.43
C LEU A 103 -6.04 -11.09 4.75
N CYS A 104 -6.10 -12.41 4.72
CA CYS A 104 -5.96 -13.24 5.90
C CYS A 104 -4.76 -14.18 5.74
N ASN A 105 -3.87 -14.16 6.73
CA ASN A 105 -2.78 -15.10 6.85
C ASN A 105 -3.00 -15.99 8.07
N PHE A 106 -2.95 -17.29 7.84
CA PHE A 106 -2.95 -18.33 8.86
C PHE A 106 -1.56 -18.97 8.91
N SER A 107 -1.00 -19.16 10.10
CA SER A 107 0.31 -19.79 10.26
C SER A 107 0.40 -20.57 11.55
N ASP A 108 1.22 -21.63 11.55
CA ASP A 108 1.61 -22.35 12.77
C ASP A 108 2.82 -21.72 13.48
N GLY A 109 3.41 -20.68 12.90
CA GLY A 109 4.65 -20.06 13.36
C GLY A 109 5.90 -20.91 13.08
N LEU A 110 5.76 -21.99 12.30
CA LEU A 110 6.80 -22.91 11.88
C LEU A 110 6.82 -22.99 10.35
N ASN A 111 6.23 -24.04 9.78
CA ASN A 111 6.39 -24.40 8.37
C ASN A 111 5.08 -24.33 7.58
N SER A 112 3.92 -24.28 8.24
CA SER A 112 2.62 -24.25 7.57
C SER A 112 2.08 -22.82 7.50
N ASN A 113 1.64 -22.41 6.31
CA ASN A 113 0.95 -21.16 6.08
C ASN A 113 -0.21 -21.34 5.09
N LEU A 114 -1.21 -20.47 5.21
CA LEU A 114 -2.32 -20.35 4.27
C LEU A 114 -2.68 -18.87 4.16
N ASN A 115 -2.78 -18.37 2.93
CA ASN A 115 -3.13 -16.98 2.64
C ASN A 115 -4.41 -16.93 1.79
N GLU A 116 -5.41 -16.23 2.29
CA GLU A 116 -6.69 -16.06 1.59
C GLU A 116 -7.05 -14.59 1.46
N ALA A 117 -7.61 -14.24 0.31
CA ALA A 117 -8.15 -12.92 0.05
C ALA A 117 -9.67 -12.98 -0.05
N TYR A 118 -10.34 -12.00 0.54
CA TYR A 118 -11.78 -11.84 0.47
C TYR A 118 -12.13 -10.43 0.05
N TYR A 119 -13.30 -10.21 -0.56
CA TYR A 119 -13.72 -8.87 -0.94
C TYR A 119 -15.23 -8.66 -0.81
N SER A 120 -15.60 -7.39 -0.67
CA SER A 120 -16.97 -6.92 -0.78
C SER A 120 -17.00 -5.59 -1.51
N LEU A 121 -18.05 -5.36 -2.27
CA LEU A 121 -18.25 -4.11 -3.00
C LEU A 121 -19.68 -3.63 -2.77
N ASN A 122 -19.86 -2.31 -2.71
CA ASN A 122 -21.16 -1.70 -2.59
C ASN A 122 -21.98 -1.97 -3.86
N ASN A 123 -23.11 -2.66 -3.69
CA ASN A 123 -24.02 -2.99 -4.78
C ASN A 123 -24.84 -1.81 -5.28
N SER A 124 -24.94 -0.70 -4.53
CA SER A 124 -25.61 0.51 -4.99
C SER A 124 -24.81 1.29 -6.04
N LEU A 125 -23.51 1.02 -6.17
CA LEU A 125 -22.66 1.59 -7.22
C LEU A 125 -23.02 1.01 -8.60
N LYS A 126 -22.91 1.83 -9.64
CA LYS A 126 -23.07 1.36 -11.03
C LYS A 126 -22.03 0.27 -11.33
N ARG A 127 -22.38 -0.68 -12.20
CA ARG A 127 -21.50 -1.81 -12.57
C ARG A 127 -20.08 -1.39 -12.94
N LYS A 128 -19.93 -0.30 -13.69
CA LYS A 128 -18.62 0.23 -14.11
C LYS A 128 -17.79 0.75 -12.93
N ASP A 129 -18.43 1.50 -12.02
CA ASP A 129 -17.79 2.11 -10.86
C ASP A 129 -17.40 1.02 -9.85
N ARG A 130 -18.26 0.00 -9.68
CA ARG A 130 -17.95 -1.19 -8.88
C ARG A 130 -16.74 -1.96 -9.40
N LYS A 131 -16.63 -2.13 -10.73
CA LYS A 131 -15.46 -2.76 -11.35
C LYS A 131 -14.19 -1.95 -11.12
N LEU A 132 -14.30 -0.63 -11.20
CA LEU A 132 -13.19 0.29 -10.94
C LEU A 132 -12.70 0.19 -9.50
N CYS A 133 -13.61 0.25 -8.50
CA CYS A 133 -13.27 0.07 -7.10
C CYS A 133 -12.56 -1.27 -6.86
N PHE A 134 -13.09 -2.36 -7.45
CA PHE A 134 -12.45 -3.68 -7.35
C PHE A 134 -11.03 -3.69 -7.90
N PHE A 135 -10.84 -3.23 -9.14
CA PHE A 135 -9.54 -3.23 -9.79
C PHE A 135 -8.52 -2.43 -8.98
N LYS A 136 -8.91 -1.26 -8.47
CA LYS A 136 -8.04 -0.37 -7.70
C LYS A 136 -7.71 -0.91 -6.31
N LEU A 137 -8.67 -1.54 -5.64
CA LEU A 137 -8.39 -2.30 -4.41
C LEU A 137 -7.38 -3.42 -4.67
N MET A 138 -7.54 -4.17 -5.77
CA MET A 138 -6.60 -5.24 -6.11
C MET A 138 -5.22 -4.73 -6.51
N GLU A 139 -5.12 -3.57 -7.16
CA GLU A 139 -3.87 -2.91 -7.49
C GLU A 139 -3.13 -2.47 -6.22
N ALA A 140 -3.82 -1.80 -5.30
CA ALA A 140 -3.26 -1.44 -4.00
C ALA A 140 -2.75 -2.69 -3.25
N VAL A 141 -3.59 -3.71 -3.15
CA VAL A 141 -3.22 -4.99 -2.53
C VAL A 141 -1.97 -5.61 -3.17
N LYS A 142 -1.83 -5.55 -4.51
CA LYS A 142 -0.66 -6.07 -5.22
C LYS A 142 0.61 -5.29 -4.95
N ILE A 143 0.52 -3.96 -4.91
CA ILE A 143 1.68 -3.07 -4.75
C ILE A 143 2.16 -3.09 -3.29
N TYR A 144 1.23 -3.10 -2.33
CA TYR A 144 1.56 -2.83 -0.92
C TYR A 144 1.45 -4.06 -0.01
N GLY A 145 0.74 -5.11 -0.45
CA GLY A 145 0.74 -6.42 0.19
C GLY A 145 0.21 -6.43 1.63
N PHE A 146 0.78 -7.30 2.46
CA PHE A 146 0.50 -7.40 3.89
C PHE A 146 1.62 -6.67 4.66
N PRO A 147 1.39 -5.48 5.26
CA PRO A 147 2.46 -4.69 5.88
C PRO A 147 2.93 -5.28 7.22
N GLU A 148 4.22 -5.09 7.54
CA GLU A 148 4.87 -5.58 8.77
C GLU A 148 4.53 -4.77 10.03
N LYS A 149 3.96 -3.57 9.87
CA LYS A 149 3.54 -2.67 10.96
C LYS A 149 2.23 -1.98 10.61
N ASP A 150 1.41 -1.71 11.62
CA ASP A 150 0.13 -1.00 11.55
C ASP A 150 0.33 0.35 10.83
N HIS A 151 0.06 0.40 9.52
CA HIS A 151 0.20 1.60 8.70
C HIS A 151 -1.14 1.90 8.02
N ASP A 152 -1.62 3.13 8.20
CA ASP A 152 -2.70 3.68 7.38
C ASP A 152 -2.19 3.87 5.95
N ILE A 153 -2.57 2.94 5.09
CA ILE A 153 -2.18 2.96 3.69
C ILE A 153 -3.16 3.82 2.90
N PHE A 154 -2.76 4.97 2.35
CA PHE A 154 -3.66 5.87 1.60
C PHE A 154 -3.33 5.96 0.11
N TYR A 155 -4.30 5.64 -0.77
CA TYR A 155 -4.19 5.84 -2.22
C TYR A 155 -5.28 6.72 -2.75
N GLU A 156 -4.90 7.75 -3.49
CA GLU A 156 -5.82 8.56 -4.26
C GLU A 156 -6.00 7.99 -5.67
N TYR A 157 -7.25 7.80 -6.08
CA TYR A 157 -7.59 7.51 -7.46
C TYR A 157 -8.49 8.58 -8.05
N VAL A 158 -8.17 8.99 -9.28
CA VAL A 158 -8.93 9.98 -10.05
C VAL A 158 -9.31 9.40 -11.42
N ASP A 159 -10.60 9.48 -11.79
CA ASP A 159 -11.07 9.23 -13.16
C ASP A 159 -10.69 10.45 -14.01
N ASN A 160 -9.51 10.38 -14.66
CA ASN A 160 -8.89 11.50 -15.36
C ASN A 160 -9.81 12.17 -16.39
N ASP A 161 -10.55 11.39 -17.19
CA ASP A 161 -11.44 11.93 -18.21
C ASP A 161 -12.56 12.77 -17.60
N ARG A 162 -13.16 12.29 -16.51
CA ARG A 162 -14.23 13.03 -15.83
C ARG A 162 -13.71 14.18 -14.99
N TYR A 163 -12.57 13.98 -14.35
CA TYR A 163 -11.94 14.99 -13.51
C TYR A 163 -11.54 16.21 -14.35
N LYS A 164 -10.87 15.99 -15.49
CA LYS A 164 -10.53 17.04 -16.45
C LYS A 164 -11.77 17.80 -16.92
N ASN A 165 -12.82 17.08 -17.31
CA ASN A 165 -14.08 17.69 -17.76
C ASN A 165 -14.78 18.53 -16.67
N LYS A 166 -14.63 18.18 -15.39
CA LYS A 166 -15.34 18.84 -14.28
C LYS A 166 -14.55 19.98 -13.65
N PHE A 167 -13.23 19.83 -13.52
CA PHE A 167 -12.38 20.76 -12.78
C PHE A 167 -11.38 21.52 -13.67
N GLY A 168 -11.33 21.22 -14.98
CA GLY A 168 -10.43 21.90 -15.91
C GLY A 168 -8.94 21.68 -15.63
N TYR A 169 -8.61 20.72 -14.77
CA TYR A 169 -7.25 20.42 -14.32
C TYR A 169 -6.90 18.99 -14.73
N GLU A 170 -5.75 18.80 -15.37
CA GLU A 170 -5.19 17.46 -15.60
C GLU A 170 -4.54 16.97 -14.31
N PRO A 171 -5.01 15.88 -13.70
CA PRO A 171 -4.29 15.27 -12.58
C PRO A 171 -2.90 14.87 -13.07
N HIS A 172 -1.85 15.26 -12.36
CA HIS A 172 -0.50 14.80 -12.64
C HIS A 172 -0.43 13.27 -12.45
N THR A 173 -0.61 12.50 -13.52
CA THR A 173 -0.17 11.11 -13.58
C THR A 173 1.32 11.14 -13.85
N GLN A 174 2.14 10.69 -12.90
CA GLN A 174 3.59 10.56 -13.10
C GLN A 174 3.85 9.77 -14.37
N SER A 175 4.29 10.46 -15.41
CA SER A 175 4.65 9.90 -16.70
C SER A 175 6.14 9.57 -16.73
N GLU A 176 6.56 8.66 -17.62
CA GLU A 176 8.00 8.36 -17.80
C GLU A 176 8.81 9.62 -18.20
N SER A 177 8.17 10.63 -18.82
CA SER A 177 8.81 11.92 -19.11
C SER A 177 9.01 12.78 -17.86
N ASP A 178 8.08 12.74 -16.89
CA ASP A 178 8.23 13.47 -15.62
C ASP A 178 9.32 12.85 -14.76
N ASN A 179 9.48 11.52 -14.80
CA ASN A 179 10.59 10.84 -14.16
C ASN A 179 11.93 11.22 -14.79
N LEU A 180 12.00 11.34 -16.12
CA LEU A 180 13.23 11.77 -16.81
C LEU A 180 13.59 13.22 -16.47
N GLN A 181 12.59 14.10 -16.36
CA GLN A 181 12.79 15.49 -15.98
C GLN A 181 13.22 15.64 -14.52
N LEU A 182 12.56 14.93 -13.61
CA LEU A 182 12.94 14.87 -12.19
C LEU A 182 14.35 14.29 -12.02
N GLU A 183 14.68 13.23 -12.73
CA GLU A 183 16.01 12.62 -12.72
C GLU A 183 17.08 13.61 -13.19
N THR A 184 16.80 14.36 -14.27
CA THR A 184 17.67 15.43 -14.77
C THR A 184 17.86 16.54 -13.73
N GLU A 185 16.80 16.95 -13.04
CA GLU A 185 16.86 17.95 -11.96
C GLU A 185 17.71 17.45 -10.78
N MET A 186 17.59 16.17 -10.39
CA MET A 186 18.41 15.59 -9.32
C MET A 186 19.91 15.56 -9.69
N PHE A 187 20.25 15.23 -10.95
CA PHE A 187 21.63 15.30 -11.43
C PHE A 187 22.16 16.75 -11.45
N ASN A 188 21.33 17.71 -11.84
CA ASN A 188 21.69 19.14 -11.82
C ASN A 188 21.96 19.65 -10.39
N LEU A 189 21.19 19.21 -9.39
CA LEU A 189 21.43 19.54 -7.98
C LEU A 189 22.77 19.00 -7.45
N LEU A 190 23.28 17.91 -8.03
CA LEU A 190 24.61 17.37 -7.75
C LEU A 190 25.71 17.95 -8.67
N GLU A 191 25.39 18.98 -9.47
CA GLU A 191 26.27 19.63 -10.45
C GLU A 191 26.98 18.61 -11.37
N MET A 192 26.25 17.58 -11.84
CA MET A 192 26.79 16.53 -12.68
C MET A 192 25.88 16.17 -13.86
N ASN A 193 26.45 15.53 -14.88
CA ASN A 193 25.68 15.00 -15.99
C ASN A 193 24.99 13.68 -15.59
N PRO A 194 23.85 13.33 -16.22
CA PRO A 194 23.19 12.05 -16.00
C PRO A 194 24.13 10.87 -16.19
N THR A 195 24.13 9.94 -15.24
CA THR A 195 24.97 8.74 -15.26
C THR A 195 24.34 7.64 -14.41
N GLU A 196 24.58 6.39 -14.75
CA GLU A 196 24.12 5.24 -13.97
C GLU A 196 25.21 4.71 -13.02
N ASP A 197 26.40 5.34 -12.98
CA ASP A 197 27.52 4.91 -12.13
C ASP A 197 27.37 5.43 -10.68
N PRO A 198 27.10 4.54 -9.71
CA PRO A 198 26.85 4.93 -8.32
C PRO A 198 28.09 5.53 -7.63
N GLU A 199 29.30 5.16 -8.05
CA GLU A 199 30.53 5.73 -7.46
C GLU A 199 30.77 7.17 -7.94
N LEU A 200 30.41 7.49 -9.19
CA LEU A 200 30.43 8.87 -9.69
C LEU A 200 29.39 9.75 -8.97
N ILE A 201 28.17 9.24 -8.79
CA ILE A 201 27.10 9.95 -8.07
C ILE A 201 27.52 10.26 -6.62
N LYS A 202 28.08 9.25 -5.92
CA LYS A 202 28.58 9.38 -4.54
C LYS A 202 29.76 10.34 -4.43
N SER A 203 30.65 10.35 -5.43
CA SER A 203 31.76 11.30 -5.49
C SER A 203 31.26 12.74 -5.62
N SER A 204 30.30 13.00 -6.51
CA SER A 204 29.72 14.35 -6.69
C SER A 204 28.97 14.83 -5.46
N TYR A 205 28.18 13.95 -4.84
CA TYR A 205 27.51 14.23 -3.56
C TYR A 205 28.50 14.71 -2.48
N ARG A 206 29.61 13.99 -2.26
CA ARG A 206 30.64 14.39 -1.28
C ARG A 206 31.27 15.74 -1.59
N LYS A 207 31.45 16.07 -2.87
CA LYS A 207 31.96 17.38 -3.30
C LYS A 207 30.97 18.49 -2.97
N MET A 208 29.67 18.27 -3.20
CA MET A 208 28.62 19.25 -2.95
C MET A 208 28.36 19.48 -1.46
N VAL A 209 28.37 18.43 -0.63
CA VAL A 209 28.29 18.57 0.83
C VAL A 209 29.46 19.37 1.40
N ARG A 210 30.67 19.16 0.88
CA ARG A 210 31.84 19.97 1.28
C ARG A 210 31.73 21.42 0.81
N LYS A 211 31.11 21.69 -0.35
CA LYS A 211 30.94 23.05 -0.88
C LYS A 211 29.93 23.87 -0.08
N TYR A 212 28.89 23.23 0.42
CA TYR A 212 27.79 23.88 1.14
C TYR A 212 27.74 23.55 2.65
N HIS A 213 28.81 22.99 3.23
CA HIS A 213 28.86 22.62 4.65
C HIS A 213 28.50 23.84 5.53
N PRO A 214 27.62 23.69 6.53
CA PRO A 214 27.20 24.82 7.37
C PRO A 214 28.37 25.45 8.14
N ASP A 215 29.46 24.70 8.37
CA ASP A 215 30.66 25.23 9.02
C ASP A 215 31.51 26.13 8.11
N LEU A 216 31.21 26.22 6.81
CA LEU A 216 31.92 27.05 5.84
C LEU A 216 31.18 28.36 5.50
N SER A 217 30.00 28.61 6.08
CA SER A 217 29.30 29.87 5.88
C SER A 217 29.87 30.97 6.77
N GLU A 218 30.63 31.89 6.18
CA GLU A 218 31.21 33.05 6.88
C GLU A 218 30.17 34.16 7.22
N ASN A 219 28.91 34.02 6.79
CA ASN A 219 27.84 35.00 7.04
C ASN A 219 26.66 34.41 7.82
N ALA A 220 26.04 35.24 8.67
CA ALA A 220 24.99 34.89 9.64
C ALA A 220 23.68 34.33 9.05
N ASP A 221 23.50 34.29 7.74
CA ASP A 221 22.34 33.67 7.07
C ASP A 221 22.63 32.21 6.70
N ASN A 222 22.74 31.36 7.73
CA ASN A 222 22.86 29.90 7.66
C ASN A 222 21.72 29.20 6.89
N SER A 223 20.64 29.92 6.57
CA SER A 223 19.42 29.40 5.97
C SER A 223 19.64 28.87 4.54
N GLU A 224 20.48 29.52 3.72
CA GLU A 224 20.64 29.11 2.31
C GLU A 224 21.50 27.85 2.16
N TYR A 225 22.62 27.76 2.89
CA TYR A 225 23.51 26.59 2.88
C TYR A 225 22.80 25.36 3.46
N THR A 226 22.03 25.56 4.53
CA THR A 226 21.21 24.49 5.13
C THR A 226 20.13 23.98 4.17
N LYS A 227 19.49 24.86 3.39
CA LYS A 227 18.50 24.47 2.37
C LYS A 227 19.17 23.68 1.23
N LYS A 228 20.28 24.18 0.70
CA LYS A 228 21.04 23.50 -0.37
C LYS A 228 21.51 22.12 0.04
N ILE A 229 22.02 21.94 1.26
CA ILE A 229 22.41 20.60 1.76
C ILE A 229 21.23 19.63 1.81
N LYS A 230 20.05 20.09 2.23
CA LYS A 230 18.86 19.23 2.26
C LYS A 230 18.46 18.76 0.86
N GLU A 231 18.52 19.65 -0.12
CA GLU A 231 18.25 19.34 -1.53
C GLU A 231 19.30 18.36 -2.09
N ILE A 232 20.58 18.58 -1.79
CA ILE A 232 21.69 17.69 -2.19
C ILE A 232 21.53 16.28 -1.60
N ASN A 233 21.15 16.18 -0.32
CA ASN A 233 20.91 14.88 0.33
C ASN A 233 19.71 14.15 -0.28
N ALA A 234 18.61 14.86 -0.54
CA ALA A 234 17.42 14.29 -1.15
C ALA A 234 17.70 13.78 -2.58
N ALA A 235 18.45 14.56 -3.37
CA ALA A 235 18.87 14.16 -4.72
C ALA A 235 19.74 12.90 -4.69
N TYR A 236 20.70 12.82 -3.77
CA TYR A 236 21.56 11.63 -3.62
C TYR A 236 20.77 10.38 -3.22
N GLU A 237 19.85 10.48 -2.24
CA GLU A 237 19.01 9.35 -1.82
C GLU A 237 18.11 8.84 -2.95
N TYR A 238 17.54 9.76 -3.74
CA TYR A 238 16.71 9.40 -4.89
C TYR A 238 17.53 8.65 -5.95
N LEU A 239 18.66 9.22 -6.38
CA LEU A 239 19.52 8.64 -7.41
C LEU A 239 20.14 7.31 -6.94
N GLN A 240 20.50 7.19 -5.66
CA GLN A 240 20.99 5.94 -5.11
C GLN A 240 19.91 4.85 -5.15
N LYS A 241 18.66 5.14 -4.77
CA LYS A 241 17.56 4.16 -4.88
C LYS A 241 17.24 3.76 -6.32
N ARG A 242 17.57 4.63 -7.28
CA ARG A 242 17.31 4.43 -8.70
C ARG A 242 18.35 3.54 -9.39
N PHE A 243 19.63 3.69 -9.04
CA PHE A 243 20.77 3.08 -9.75
C PHE A 243 21.60 2.09 -8.92
N ASN A 244 21.15 1.72 -7.72
CA ASN A 244 21.84 0.79 -6.81
C ASN A 244 20.92 -0.34 -6.36
#